data_AF-A0A5C7LMG7-F1
#
_entry.id   AF-A0A5C7LMG7-F1
#
_cell.length_a   1.000
_cell.length_b   1.000
_cell.length_c   1.000
_cell.angle_alpha   90.00
_cell.angle_beta   90.00
_cell.angle_gamma   90.00
#
_symmetry.space_group_name_H-M   'P 1'
#
loop_
_entity.id
_entity.type
_entity.pdbx_description
1 polymer ?
#
loop_
_entity_poly.entity_id
_entity_poly.type
_entity_poly.pdbx_seq_one_letter_code
_entity_poly.pdbx_strand_id
1 'polypeptide(L)'
;MEAKDLKVAPDQLEYLRYRLAIAVPDRPEGQCWVPILTNRTNGYVRMAFIGLTTGVHRWMWLLEYGECPPVLDHAVCDNPECCNPAHLTPATHQENILRGTAPTAANAKKSHCKRGHPFDEENTYICTNKDGSVRRICRACNNKLTLRRYHERRGH
;
A
#
# COMPACT_ATOMS: atom_id res chain seq x y z
N MET A 1 0.47 -4.99 9.81
CA MET A 1 -0.45 -4.51 10.87
C MET A 1 -1.84 -4.82 10.38
N GLU A 2 -2.51 -5.79 10.99
CA GLU A 2 -3.93 -6.03 10.70
C GLU A 2 -4.72 -4.77 10.99
N ALA A 3 -5.58 -4.39 10.04
CA ALA A 3 -6.43 -3.23 10.22
C ALA A 3 -7.43 -3.56 11.32
N LYS A 4 -7.36 -2.81 12.43
CA LYS A 4 -8.36 -2.95 13.49
C LYS A 4 -9.69 -2.43 12.95
N ASP A 5 -10.74 -3.24 13.10
CA ASP A 5 -12.12 -2.81 12.88
C ASP A 5 -12.39 -1.56 13.72
N LEU A 6 -12.72 -0.47 13.04
CA LEU A 6 -13.02 0.80 13.68
C LEU A 6 -14.50 0.78 14.08
N LYS A 7 -14.76 0.51 15.36
CA LYS A 7 -16.10 0.55 15.94
C LYS A 7 -16.18 1.67 16.96
N VAL A 8 -17.06 2.62 16.71
CA VAL A 8 -17.36 3.75 17.61
C VAL A 8 -18.83 3.67 17.94
N ALA A 9 -19.17 3.70 19.22
CA ALA A 9 -20.56 3.69 19.64
C ALA A 9 -21.30 4.95 19.14
N PRO A 10 -22.60 4.88 18.78
CA PRO A 10 -23.30 6.02 18.18
C PRO A 10 -23.25 7.31 19.02
N ASP A 11 -23.28 7.19 20.34
CA ASP A 11 -23.17 8.29 21.31
C ASP A 11 -21.78 8.96 21.32
N GLN A 12 -20.75 8.29 20.79
CA GLN A 12 -19.38 8.80 20.72
C GLN A 12 -19.05 9.46 19.36
N LEU A 13 -19.92 9.31 18.35
CA LEU A 13 -19.68 9.88 17.01
C LEU A 13 -19.65 11.41 17.02
N GLU A 14 -20.50 12.04 17.82
CA GLU A 14 -20.52 13.49 17.96
C GLU A 14 -19.22 14.00 18.59
N TYR A 15 -18.72 13.32 19.62
CA TYR A 15 -17.44 13.66 20.23
C TYR A 15 -16.26 13.46 19.25
N LEU A 16 -16.30 12.41 18.42
CA LEU A 16 -15.32 12.21 17.35
C LEU A 16 -15.36 13.35 16.32
N ARG A 17 -16.57 13.76 15.88
CA ARG A 17 -16.76 14.91 14.96
C ARG A 17 -16.14 16.18 15.53
N TYR A 18 -16.43 16.49 16.79
CA TYR A 18 -15.87 17.65 17.48
C TYR A 18 -14.34 17.61 17.54
N ARG A 19 -13.76 16.47 17.94
CA ARG A 19 -12.29 16.32 18.00
C ARG A 19 -11.63 16.48 16.64
N LEU A 20 -12.23 15.96 15.58
CA LEU A 20 -11.73 16.10 14.22
C LEU A 20 -11.91 17.50 13.64
N ALA A 21 -12.95 18.24 14.04
CA ALA A 21 -13.09 19.66 13.70
C ALA A 21 -11.92 20.49 14.23
N ILE A 22 -11.49 20.24 15.48
CA ILE A 22 -10.34 20.90 16.07
C ILE A 22 -9.02 20.44 15.43
N ALA A 23 -8.87 19.13 15.21
CA ALA A 23 -7.64 18.57 14.67
C ALA A 23 -7.42 18.92 13.20
N VAL A 24 -8.47 19.20 12.44
CA VAL A 24 -8.45 19.48 11.00
C VAL A 24 -9.32 20.73 10.71
N PRO A 25 -8.85 21.92 11.12
CA PRO A 25 -9.62 23.15 10.98
C PRO A 25 -9.70 23.62 9.51
N ASP A 26 -8.62 23.47 8.76
CA ASP A 26 -8.53 23.87 7.36
C ASP A 26 -8.98 22.73 6.44
N ARG A 27 -10.13 22.93 5.78
CA ARG A 27 -10.73 21.96 4.85
C ARG A 27 -11.07 22.59 3.49
N PRO A 28 -10.07 23.13 2.76
CA PRO A 28 -10.31 23.68 1.43
C PRO A 28 -10.91 22.63 0.49
N GLU A 29 -11.86 23.06 -0.34
CA GLU A 29 -12.52 22.21 -1.33
C GLU A 29 -11.51 21.68 -2.36
N GLY A 30 -11.62 20.39 -2.68
CA GLY A 30 -10.76 19.72 -3.66
C GLY A 30 -9.27 19.62 -3.29
N GLN A 31 -8.90 19.97 -2.05
CA GLN A 31 -7.51 20.00 -1.61
C GLN A 31 -7.21 19.00 -0.49
N CYS A 32 -5.93 18.78 -0.23
CA CYS A 32 -5.47 17.96 0.88
C CYS A 32 -5.82 18.62 2.21
N TRP A 33 -6.37 17.84 3.13
CA TRP A 33 -6.59 18.29 4.52
C TRP A 33 -5.47 17.73 5.39
N VAL A 34 -4.61 18.59 5.91
CA VAL A 34 -3.49 18.19 6.77
C VAL A 34 -3.85 18.57 8.22
N PRO A 35 -3.95 17.59 9.14
CA PRO A 35 -4.26 17.89 10.54
C PRO A 35 -3.15 18.71 11.20
N ILE A 36 -3.52 19.55 12.18
CA ILE A 36 -2.57 20.30 13.02
C ILE A 36 -1.83 19.42 14.06
N LEU A 37 -2.10 18.11 14.05
CA LEU A 37 -1.47 17.14 14.95
C LEU A 37 -0.04 16.79 14.49
N THR A 38 0.83 16.52 15.46
CA THR A 38 2.25 16.22 15.19
C THR A 38 2.59 14.73 15.23
N ASN A 39 1.74 13.90 15.84
CA ASN A 39 1.99 12.46 15.95
C ASN A 39 1.86 11.77 14.59
N ARG A 40 2.99 11.30 14.04
CA ARG A 40 3.09 10.72 12.70
C ARG A 40 3.86 9.40 12.73
N THR A 41 3.43 8.45 11.90
CA THR A 41 4.16 7.19 11.66
C THR A 41 4.11 6.88 10.17
N ASN A 42 5.27 6.70 9.53
CA ASN A 42 5.38 6.47 8.08
C ASN A 42 4.63 7.54 7.25
N GLY A 43 4.68 8.80 7.68
CA GLY A 43 3.96 9.93 7.04
C GLY A 43 2.48 10.07 7.42
N TYR A 44 1.85 9.04 7.99
CA TYR A 44 0.44 9.12 8.37
C TYR A 44 0.27 9.82 9.72
N VAL A 45 -0.57 10.85 9.77
CA VAL A 45 -0.96 11.51 11.03
C VAL A 45 -1.88 10.61 11.83
N ARG A 46 -1.63 10.50 13.13
CA ARG A 46 -2.36 9.60 14.04
C ARG A 46 -3.05 10.35 15.15
N MET A 47 -4.22 9.86 15.55
CA MET A 47 -4.99 10.38 16.67
C MET A 47 -5.51 9.22 17.52
N ALA A 48 -5.36 9.37 18.84
CA ALA A 48 -5.97 8.49 19.82
C ALA A 48 -7.40 8.94 20.10
N PHE A 49 -8.34 8.00 20.03
CA PHE A 49 -9.75 8.16 20.36
C PHE A 49 -10.26 6.84 20.95
N ILE A 50 -11.06 6.89 22.03
CA ILE A 50 -11.62 5.70 22.72
C ILE A 50 -10.58 4.58 23.02
N GLY A 51 -9.36 4.95 23.40
CA GLY A 51 -8.28 3.99 23.67
C GLY A 51 -7.64 3.36 22.42
N LEU A 52 -8.06 3.76 21.22
CA LEU A 52 -7.53 3.29 19.94
C LEU A 52 -6.75 4.42 19.23
N THR A 53 -5.48 4.15 18.90
CA THR A 53 -4.65 5.07 18.11
C THR A 53 -4.55 4.60 16.66
N THR A 54 -5.20 5.32 15.75
CA THR A 54 -5.17 5.04 14.30
C THR A 54 -4.93 6.31 13.49
N GLY A 55 -4.87 6.19 12.16
CA GLY A 55 -4.70 7.31 11.25
C GLY A 55 -5.90 8.27 11.27
N VAL A 56 -5.64 9.58 11.27
CA VAL A 56 -6.70 10.60 11.20
C VAL A 56 -7.56 10.42 9.96
N HIS A 57 -6.95 10.06 8.82
CA HIS A 57 -7.64 9.73 7.58
C HIS A 57 -8.67 8.59 7.73
N ARG A 58 -8.41 7.62 8.62
CA ARG A 58 -9.36 6.53 8.90
C ARG A 58 -10.53 6.99 9.77
N TRP A 59 -10.27 7.87 10.74
CA TRP A 59 -11.33 8.48 11.54
C TRP A 59 -12.23 9.38 10.68
N MET A 60 -11.64 10.17 9.78
CA MET A 60 -12.38 11.00 8.82
C MET A 60 -13.25 10.13 7.90
N TRP A 61 -12.70 9.04 7.36
CA TRP A 61 -13.45 8.08 6.55
C TRP A 61 -14.63 7.47 7.31
N LEU A 62 -14.41 7.03 8.56
CA LEU A 62 -15.47 6.45 9.39
C LEU A 62 -16.64 7.41 9.60
N LEU A 63 -16.37 8.71 9.83
CA LEU A 63 -17.43 9.70 10.03
C LEU A 63 -18.24 10.00 8.76
N GLU A 64 -17.61 9.88 7.60
CA GLU A 64 -18.21 10.17 6.30
C GLU A 64 -19.03 8.97 5.80
N TYR A 65 -18.46 7.76 5.90
CA TYR A 65 -19.00 6.56 5.25
C TYR A 65 -19.45 5.46 6.22
N GLY A 66 -19.29 5.65 7.53
CA GLY A 66 -19.79 4.75 8.58
C GLY A 66 -18.93 3.52 8.85
N GLU A 67 -18.33 2.91 7.83
CA GLU A 67 -17.40 1.77 7.96
C GLU A 67 -16.06 2.10 7.29
N CYS A 68 -14.96 1.76 7.98
CA CYS A 68 -13.62 1.97 7.46
C CYS A 68 -13.03 0.66 6.93
N PRO A 69 -12.68 0.58 5.63
CA PRO A 69 -12.06 -0.61 5.06
C PRO A 69 -10.68 -0.87 5.68
N PRO A 70 -10.13 -2.09 5.52
CA PRO A 70 -8.84 -2.44 6.07
C PRO A 70 -7.71 -1.59 5.47
N VAL A 71 -7.76 -1.29 4.18
CA VAL A 71 -6.77 -0.48 3.49
C VAL A 71 -7.45 0.70 2.80
N LEU A 72 -6.90 1.89 3.04
CA LEU A 72 -7.23 3.13 2.34
C LEU A 72 -5.98 3.61 1.62
N ASP A 73 -6.15 3.97 0.36
CA ASP A 73 -5.07 4.43 -0.50
C ASP A 73 -5.32 5.88 -0.96
N HIS A 74 -4.27 6.69 -0.98
CA HIS A 74 -4.31 8.11 -1.39
C HIS A 74 -4.28 8.25 -2.92
N ALA A 75 -5.30 7.69 -3.58
CA ALA A 75 -5.38 7.60 -5.03
C ALA A 75 -5.37 8.97 -5.74
N VAL A 76 -5.81 10.04 -5.08
CA VAL A 76 -5.91 11.39 -5.67
C VAL A 76 -4.66 12.24 -5.44
N CYS A 77 -4.03 12.18 -4.26
CA CYS A 77 -3.00 13.15 -3.86
C CYS A 77 -1.63 12.59 -3.48
N ASP A 78 -1.46 11.26 -3.38
CA ASP A 78 -0.24 10.56 -2.94
C ASP A 78 0.48 11.17 -1.71
N ASN A 79 -0.31 11.84 -0.86
CA ASN A 79 0.16 12.55 0.34
C ASN A 79 -0.32 11.79 1.59
N PRO A 80 0.56 11.05 2.28
CA PRO A 80 0.19 10.28 3.48
C PRO A 80 -0.37 11.12 4.64
N GLU A 81 -0.07 12.42 4.65
CA GLU A 81 -0.55 13.35 5.68
C GLU A 81 -2.00 13.79 5.47
N CYS A 82 -2.51 13.65 4.23
CA CYS A 82 -3.86 14.03 3.87
C CYS A 82 -4.87 13.13 4.58
N CYS A 83 -5.91 13.75 5.16
CA CYS A 83 -7.02 13.06 5.78
C CYS A 83 -8.39 13.33 5.13
N ASN A 84 -8.40 13.95 3.95
CA ASN A 84 -9.62 14.20 3.18
C ASN A 84 -10.22 12.89 2.65
N PRO A 85 -11.44 12.48 3.06
CA PRO A 85 -12.07 11.25 2.57
C PRO A 85 -12.25 11.21 1.05
N ALA A 86 -12.43 12.35 0.39
CA ALA A 86 -12.54 12.43 -1.07
C ALA A 86 -11.23 12.12 -1.81
N HIS A 87 -10.09 12.13 -1.11
CA HIS A 87 -8.78 11.79 -1.69
C HIS A 87 -8.38 10.33 -1.45
N LEU A 88 -9.23 9.57 -0.75
CA LEU A 88 -8.98 8.19 -0.34
C LEU A 88 -9.83 7.23 -1.17
N THR A 89 -9.33 6.02 -1.39
CA THR A 89 -10.08 4.94 -2.04
C THR A 89 -9.85 3.63 -1.28
N PRO A 90 -10.89 2.82 -1.05
CA PRO A 90 -10.71 1.46 -0.55
C PRO A 90 -9.86 0.67 -1.54
N ALA A 91 -8.84 -0.02 -1.03
CA ALA A 91 -7.96 -0.81 -1.87
C ALA A 91 -7.71 -2.18 -1.22
N THR A 92 -7.17 -3.11 -1.98
CA THR A 92 -6.52 -4.29 -1.44
C THR A 92 -5.07 -3.96 -1.05
N HIS A 93 -4.49 -4.78 -0.18
CA HIS A 93 -3.06 -4.69 0.12
C HIS A 93 -2.20 -4.79 -1.15
N GLN A 94 -2.61 -5.63 -2.10
CA GLN A 94 -1.88 -5.82 -3.36
C GLN A 94 -1.92 -4.56 -4.22
N GLU A 95 -3.10 -3.95 -4.43
CA GLU A 95 -3.25 -2.73 -5.22
C GLU A 95 -2.43 -1.58 -4.63
N ASN A 96 -2.53 -1.35 -3.32
CA ASN A 96 -1.77 -0.31 -2.63
C ASN A 96 -0.25 -0.53 -2.77
N ILE A 97 0.23 -1.78 -2.65
CA ILE A 97 1.65 -2.10 -2.85
C ILE A 97 2.06 -1.83 -4.30
N LEU A 98 1.27 -2.26 -5.28
CA LEU A 98 1.59 -2.14 -6.70
C LEU A 98 1.53 -0.69 -7.22
N ARG A 99 0.71 0.17 -6.60
CA ARG A 99 0.69 1.60 -6.89
C ARG A 99 2.01 2.28 -6.54
N GLY A 100 2.58 1.91 -5.39
CA GLY A 100 3.80 2.48 -4.86
C GLY A 100 5.07 2.26 -5.70
N THR A 101 6.19 2.77 -5.17
CA THR A 101 7.52 2.74 -5.80
C THR A 101 8.46 1.69 -5.21
N ALA A 102 7.97 0.87 -4.28
CA ALA A 102 8.77 -0.17 -3.64
C ALA A 102 9.38 -1.14 -4.70
N PRO A 103 10.55 -1.76 -4.43
CA PRO A 103 11.19 -2.67 -5.38
C PRO A 103 10.27 -3.77 -5.91
N THR A 104 9.34 -4.27 -5.09
CA THR A 104 8.33 -5.25 -5.48
C THR A 104 7.41 -4.71 -6.58
N ALA A 105 6.88 -3.50 -6.42
CA ALA A 105 6.03 -2.84 -7.41
C ALA A 105 6.80 -2.52 -8.69
N ALA A 106 8.01 -1.97 -8.55
CA ALA A 106 8.89 -1.69 -9.68
C ALA A 106 9.22 -2.98 -10.46
N ASN A 107 9.47 -4.09 -9.78
CA ASN A 107 9.73 -5.38 -10.42
C ASN A 107 8.49 -6.00 -11.07
N ALA A 108 7.31 -5.82 -10.48
CA ALA A 108 6.04 -6.26 -11.06
C ALA A 108 5.73 -5.52 -12.38
N LYS A 109 5.99 -4.21 -12.44
CA LYS A 109 5.79 -3.38 -13.64
C LYS A 109 6.77 -3.68 -14.79
N LYS A 110 7.87 -4.39 -14.55
CA LYS A 110 8.86 -4.71 -15.60
C LYS A 110 8.25 -5.63 -16.67
N SER A 111 8.28 -5.17 -17.92
CA SER A 111 7.95 -5.95 -19.11
C SER A 111 9.14 -6.78 -19.63
N HIS A 112 10.36 -6.43 -19.24
CA HIS A 112 11.59 -7.10 -19.69
C HIS A 112 12.53 -7.40 -18.53
N CYS A 113 13.30 -8.49 -18.68
CA CYS A 113 14.38 -8.80 -17.75
C CYS A 113 15.58 -7.86 -17.97
N LYS A 114 16.56 -7.91 -17.06
CA LYS A 114 17.78 -7.08 -17.14
C LYS A 114 18.63 -7.26 -18.41
N ARG A 115 18.34 -8.28 -19.22
CA ARG A 115 19.01 -8.56 -20.51
C ARG A 115 18.13 -8.24 -21.73
N GLY A 116 16.98 -7.60 -21.52
CA GLY A 116 16.08 -7.21 -22.60
C GLY A 116 15.16 -8.33 -23.12
N HIS A 117 15.14 -9.53 -22.53
CA HIS A 117 14.13 -10.53 -22.92
C HIS A 117 12.76 -10.20 -22.30
N PRO A 118 11.66 -10.38 -23.04
CA PRO A 118 10.31 -10.07 -22.59
C PRO A 118 9.86 -11.00 -21.45
N PHE A 119 8.97 -10.50 -20.59
CA PHE A 119 8.25 -11.29 -19.62
C PHE A 119 6.81 -11.54 -20.09
N ASP A 120 6.67 -12.43 -21.06
CA ASP A 120 5.41 -12.96 -21.61
C ASP A 120 5.18 -14.41 -21.12
N GLU A 121 4.10 -15.05 -21.55
CA GLU A 121 3.78 -16.43 -21.16
C GLU A 121 4.87 -17.44 -21.56
N GLU A 122 5.48 -17.26 -22.73
CA GLU A 122 6.49 -18.17 -23.28
C GLU A 122 7.84 -18.06 -22.58
N ASN A 123 8.27 -16.86 -22.18
CA ASN A 123 9.59 -16.59 -21.62
C ASN A 123 9.57 -16.33 -20.10
N THR A 124 8.41 -16.42 -19.46
CA THR A 124 8.25 -16.28 -18.02
C THR A 124 8.09 -17.63 -17.34
N TYR A 125 8.88 -17.86 -16.29
CA TYR A 125 8.71 -18.97 -15.36
C TYR A 125 8.55 -18.42 -13.94
N ILE A 126 7.48 -18.81 -13.25
CA ILE A 126 7.23 -18.43 -11.86
C ILE A 126 7.69 -19.57 -10.97
N CYS A 127 8.50 -19.28 -9.96
CA CYS A 127 8.85 -20.26 -8.94
C CYS A 127 8.63 -19.73 -7.53
N THR A 128 8.30 -20.65 -6.63
CA THR A 128 8.09 -20.38 -5.22
C THR A 128 9.33 -20.86 -4.46
N ASN A 129 9.93 -19.96 -3.69
CA ASN A 129 11.04 -20.28 -2.80
C ASN A 129 10.54 -21.05 -1.56
N LYS A 130 11.47 -21.62 -0.78
CA LYS A 130 11.14 -22.38 0.43
C LYS A 130 10.41 -21.57 1.51
N ASP A 131 10.60 -20.25 1.51
CA ASP A 131 9.94 -19.30 2.41
C ASP A 131 8.54 -18.88 1.92
N GLY A 132 8.05 -19.47 0.83
CA GLY A 132 6.76 -19.12 0.22
C GLY A 132 6.82 -17.89 -0.69
N SER A 133 7.96 -17.19 -0.79
CA SER A 133 8.08 -16.03 -1.67
C SER A 133 8.08 -16.46 -3.14
N VAL A 134 7.33 -15.73 -3.97
CA VAL A 134 7.20 -16.01 -5.39
C VAL A 134 8.14 -15.10 -6.18
N ARG A 135 8.90 -15.69 -7.12
CA ARG A 135 9.81 -14.96 -8.00
C ARG A 135 9.55 -15.30 -9.46
N ARG A 136 9.65 -14.27 -10.29
CA ARG A 136 9.62 -14.39 -11.75
C ARG A 136 11.04 -14.61 -12.29
N ILE A 137 11.22 -15.64 -13.11
CA ILE A 137 12.48 -15.98 -13.77
C ILE A 137 12.28 -15.86 -15.29
N CYS A 138 13.25 -15.23 -15.96
CA CYS A 138 13.32 -15.23 -17.42
C CYS A 138 13.88 -16.58 -17.90
N ARG A 139 13.09 -17.33 -18.68
CA ARG A 139 13.45 -18.65 -19.20
C ARG A 139 14.69 -18.61 -20.08
N ALA A 140 14.79 -17.65 -21.00
CA ALA A 140 15.98 -17.48 -21.85
C ALA A 140 17.26 -17.28 -21.02
N CYS A 141 17.20 -16.46 -19.96
CA CYS A 141 18.33 -16.28 -19.04
C CYS A 141 18.65 -17.58 -18.28
N ASN A 142 17.62 -18.28 -17.81
CA ASN A 142 17.79 -19.51 -17.02
C ASN A 142 18.38 -20.64 -17.86
N ASN A 143 17.91 -20.83 -19.10
CA ASN A 143 18.40 -21.84 -20.02
C ASN A 143 19.90 -21.66 -20.31
N LYS A 144 20.34 -20.42 -20.56
CA LYS A 144 21.77 -20.11 -20.75
C LYS A 144 22.61 -20.49 -19.51
N LEU A 145 22.12 -20.21 -18.31
CA LEU A 145 22.81 -20.58 -17.06
C LEU A 145 22.84 -22.11 -16.86
N THR A 146 21.74 -22.80 -17.16
CA THR A 146 21.65 -24.26 -17.05
C THR A 146 22.60 -24.94 -18.02
N LEU A 147 22.64 -24.51 -19.29
CA LEU A 147 23.59 -25.02 -20.29
C LEU A 147 25.03 -24.82 -19.86
N ARG A 148 25.39 -23.62 -19.39
CA ARG A 148 26.74 -23.34 -18.88
C ARG A 148 27.14 -24.31 -17.76
N ARG A 149 26.26 -24.50 -16.76
CA ARG A 149 26.49 -25.45 -15.65
C ARG A 149 26.54 -26.92 -16.10
N TYR A 150 25.88 -27.26 -17.20
CA TYR A 150 25.97 -28.61 -17.77
C TYR A 150 27.35 -28.84 -18.39
N HIS A 151 27.86 -27.88 -19.18
CA HIS A 151 29.22 -27.96 -19.75
C HIS A 151 30.31 -27.96 -18.68
N GLU A 152 30.22 -27.09 -17.66
CA GLU A 152 31.20 -27.04 -16.55
C GLU A 152 31.27 -28.36 -15.77
N ARG A 153 30.16 -29.08 -15.60
CA ARG A 153 30.13 -30.39 -14.92
C ARG A 153 30.64 -31.55 -15.79
N ARG A 154 30.81 -31.34 -17.10
CA ARG A 154 31.21 -32.36 -18.08
C ARG A 154 32.57 -32.09 -18.72
N GLY A 155 33.33 -31.10 -18.24
CA GLY A 155 34.67 -30.83 -18.78
C GLY A 155 35.55 -32.09 -18.73
N HIS A 156 36.50 -32.34 -19.64
CA HIS A 156 37.19 -31.49 -20.64
C HIS A 156 37.38 -30.02 -20.28
#